data_AF-A0A949P2J2-F1
#
_entry.id   AF-A0A949P2J2-F1
#
_cell.length_a   1.000
_cell.length_b   1.000
_cell.length_c   1.000
_cell.angle_alpha   90.00
_cell.angle_beta   90.00
_cell.angle_gamma   90.00
#
_symmetry.space_group_name_H-M   'P 1'
#
loop_
_entity.id
_entity.type
_entity.pdbx_description
1 polymer ?
#
loop_
_entity_poly.entity_id
_entity_poly.type
_entity_poly.pdbx_seq_one_letter_code
_entity_poly.pdbx_strand_id
1 'polypeptide(L)'
;ARVNTAISPDTNSWAFVDGKMSDFEKDMKIDTENTWLWMSSTHNWDVFARINIPDDFPVGVQLLYEDDPNSTVEFESFPGAFPRVGFDIFELPKNFNEIAIDVQFFFPDTLGGMGPQDFYDNEAGTPPLLTVNNIAQRQ
;
A
#
# COMPACT_ATOMS: atom_id res chain seq x y z
N ALA A 1 12.62 -10.65 3.23
CA ALA A 1 11.93 -9.71 2.31
C ALA A 1 12.29 -8.28 2.71
N ARG A 2 11.90 -7.26 1.95
CA ARG A 2 12.16 -5.84 2.28
C ARG A 2 10.87 -5.04 2.15
N VAL A 3 10.68 -4.03 2.99
CA VAL A 3 9.46 -3.20 3.01
C VAL A 3 9.83 -1.72 3.08
N ASN A 4 9.00 -0.87 2.49
CA ASN A 4 9.09 0.58 2.59
C ASN A 4 7.68 1.19 2.48
N THR A 5 7.47 2.39 3.00
CA THR A 5 6.16 3.05 3.02
C THR A 5 6.27 4.53 2.68
N ALA A 6 5.12 5.13 2.40
CA ALA A 6 5.03 6.54 2.02
C ALA A 6 5.62 7.51 3.05
N ILE A 7 5.51 7.18 4.34
CA ILE A 7 6.06 7.99 5.44
C ILE A 7 7.11 7.14 6.16
N SER A 8 8.16 6.77 5.43
CA SER A 8 9.36 6.18 6.01
C SER A 8 10.40 7.26 6.31
N PRO A 9 11.26 7.09 7.34
CA PRO A 9 12.32 8.06 7.67
C PRO A 9 13.25 8.37 6.49
N ASP A 10 13.41 7.41 5.58
CA ASP A 10 14.04 7.57 4.28
C ASP A 10 13.27 6.72 3.26
N THR A 11 12.60 7.39 2.32
CA THR A 11 11.76 6.77 1.29
C THR A 11 12.56 6.03 0.21
N ASN A 12 13.90 6.09 0.24
CA ASN A 12 14.79 5.27 -0.59
C ASN A 12 15.44 4.10 0.18
N SER A 13 15.23 4.05 1.50
CA SER A 13 15.73 2.97 2.37
C SER A 13 14.70 1.85 2.53
N TRP A 14 15.16 0.73 3.10
CA TRP A 14 14.36 -0.47 3.26
C TRP A 14 14.40 -0.98 4.69
N ALA A 15 13.23 -1.34 5.20
CA ALA A 15 13.08 -2.26 6.33
C ALA A 15 13.45 -3.68 5.88
N PHE A 16 14.04 -4.47 6.78
CA PHE A 16 14.43 -5.85 6.51
C PHE A 16 13.55 -6.79 7.33
N VAL A 17 12.76 -7.58 6.62
CA VAL A 17 11.91 -8.61 7.21
C VAL A 17 12.81 -9.75 7.71
N ASP A 18 13.14 -9.72 9.00
CA ASP A 18 14.03 -10.66 9.69
C ASP A 18 13.36 -11.32 10.91
N GLY A 19 12.07 -11.04 11.13
CA GLY A 19 11.28 -11.54 12.25
C GLY A 19 11.48 -10.74 13.54
N LYS A 20 12.05 -9.53 13.47
CA LYS A 20 12.23 -8.62 14.60
C LYS A 20 11.97 -7.18 14.19
N MET A 21 11.10 -6.51 14.95
CA MET A 21 10.83 -5.08 14.78
C MET A 21 12.05 -4.20 15.14
N SER A 22 12.75 -3.71 14.12
CA SER A 22 13.77 -2.66 14.21
C SER A 22 13.16 -1.27 14.49
N ASP A 23 13.98 -0.28 14.81
CA ASP A 23 13.48 1.08 15.04
C ASP A 23 13.01 1.74 13.72
N PHE A 24 13.67 1.45 12.61
CA PHE A 24 13.20 1.86 11.28
C PHE A 24 11.79 1.33 11.00
N GLU A 25 11.54 0.06 11.31
CA GLU A 25 10.22 -0.57 11.10
C GLU A 25 9.12 0.00 11.98
N LYS A 26 9.45 0.41 13.21
CA LYS A 26 8.50 1.07 14.12
C LYS A 26 8.14 2.49 13.67
N ASP A 27 9.06 3.13 12.95
CA ASP A 27 8.87 4.49 12.45
C ASP A 27 8.19 4.53 11.07
N MET A 28 8.02 3.39 10.39
CA MET A 28 7.25 3.31 9.15
C MET A 28 5.79 3.67 9.41
N LYS A 29 5.26 4.61 8.62
CA LYS A 29 3.86 5.04 8.69
C LYS A 29 3.25 5.25 7.31
N ILE A 30 1.94 5.39 7.32
CA ILE A 30 1.10 5.93 6.26
C ILE A 30 0.04 6.83 6.92
N ASP A 31 -0.55 7.71 6.14
CA ASP A 31 -1.71 8.51 6.53
C ASP A 31 -2.69 8.59 5.35
N THR A 32 -3.75 9.38 5.48
CA THR A 32 -4.78 9.53 4.44
C THR A 32 -4.28 10.21 3.16
N GLU A 33 -3.19 10.95 3.22
CA GLU A 33 -2.58 11.64 2.06
C GLU A 33 -1.50 10.76 1.39
N ASN A 34 -0.83 9.93 2.18
CA ASN A 34 0.34 9.14 1.84
C ASN A 34 0.07 7.67 2.12
N THR A 35 -0.71 7.05 1.24
CA THR A 35 -1.39 5.76 1.46
C THR A 35 -0.75 4.59 0.69
N TRP A 36 0.57 4.60 0.49
CA TRP A 36 1.26 3.54 -0.23
C TRP A 36 2.28 2.77 0.61
N LEU A 37 2.46 1.50 0.24
CA LEU A 37 3.52 0.64 0.74
C LEU A 37 4.13 -0.18 -0.40
N TRP A 38 5.41 -0.49 -0.26
CA TRP A 38 6.16 -1.36 -1.16
C TRP A 38 6.70 -2.55 -0.40
N MET A 39 6.52 -3.75 -0.95
CA MET A 39 7.17 -4.97 -0.46
C MET A 39 7.96 -5.64 -1.58
N SER A 40 9.23 -5.92 -1.30
CA SER A 40 10.12 -6.68 -2.17
C SER A 40 10.37 -8.07 -1.59
N SER A 41 10.02 -9.10 -2.36
CA SER A 41 10.13 -10.49 -1.96
C SER A 41 11.55 -11.05 -2.15
N THR A 42 11.89 -12.08 -1.39
CA THR A 42 13.10 -12.89 -1.64
C THR A 42 12.97 -13.79 -2.87
N HIS A 43 11.78 -13.85 -3.47
CA HIS A 43 11.46 -14.66 -4.65
C HIS A 43 11.43 -13.82 -5.94
N ASN A 44 12.16 -12.70 -5.97
CA ASN A 44 12.28 -11.79 -7.12
C ASN A 44 10.94 -11.32 -7.67
N TRP A 45 10.05 -10.89 -6.78
CA TRP A 45 8.88 -10.13 -7.16
C TRP A 45 8.67 -8.99 -6.18
N ASP A 46 8.27 -7.86 -6.73
CA ASP A 46 7.92 -6.67 -5.97
C ASP A 46 6.41 -6.39 -6.08
N VAL A 47 5.83 -5.85 -5.02
CA VAL A 47 4.46 -5.34 -5.03
C VAL A 47 4.43 -3.95 -4.44
N PHE A 48 3.83 -3.02 -5.18
CA PHE A 48 3.45 -1.70 -4.69
C PHE A 48 1.94 -1.71 -4.48
N ALA A 49 1.51 -1.43 -3.25
CA ALA A 49 0.10 -1.33 -2.91
C ALA A 49 -0.22 0.11 -2.50
N ARG A 50 -1.36 0.62 -2.98
CA ARG A 50 -1.92 1.88 -2.48
C ARG A 50 -3.41 1.75 -2.22
N ILE A 51 -3.91 2.56 -1.30
CA ILE A 51 -5.34 2.75 -1.07
C ILE A 51 -5.74 4.19 -1.43
N ASN A 52 -6.75 4.37 -2.26
CA ASN A 52 -7.29 5.69 -2.57
C ASN A 52 -8.47 5.97 -1.64
N ILE A 53 -8.35 6.98 -0.78
CA ILE A 53 -9.38 7.41 0.15
C ILE A 53 -9.95 8.74 -0.36
N PRO A 54 -11.26 8.85 -0.62
CA PRO A 54 -11.87 10.13 -0.99
C PRO A 54 -11.70 11.18 0.12
N ASP A 55 -11.39 12.42 -0.25
CA ASP A 55 -11.18 13.53 0.71
C ASP A 55 -12.38 13.77 1.64
N ASP A 56 -13.59 13.43 1.20
CA ASP A 56 -14.83 13.59 1.95
C ASP A 56 -15.22 12.35 2.77
N PHE A 57 -14.40 11.29 2.77
CA PHE A 57 -14.63 10.08 3.54
C PHE A 57 -13.92 10.16 4.91
N PRO A 58 -14.65 10.34 6.03
CA PRO A 58 -14.06 10.66 7.33
C PRO A 58 -13.55 9.40 8.02
N VAL A 59 -12.44 8.84 7.53
CA VAL A 59 -11.79 7.66 8.07
C VAL A 59 -10.33 7.93 8.38
N GLY A 60 -9.81 7.22 9.37
CA GLY A 60 -8.38 7.11 9.58
C GLY A 60 -7.82 5.92 8.83
N VAL A 61 -6.58 6.03 8.37
CA VAL A 61 -5.79 4.91 7.86
C VAL A 61 -4.44 4.89 8.53
N GLN A 62 -3.97 3.70 8.88
CA GLN A 62 -2.62 3.49 9.41
C GLN A 62 -2.02 2.21 8.84
N LEU A 63 -0.70 2.10 8.96
CA LEU A 63 0.04 0.95 8.48
C LEU A 63 -0.25 -0.24 9.38
N LEU A 64 -0.76 -1.33 8.80
CA LEU A 64 -0.67 -2.63 9.42
C LEU A 64 0.68 -3.22 9.03
N TYR A 65 1.60 -3.34 9.96
CA TYR A 65 2.87 -4.02 9.75
C TYR A 65 3.22 -4.89 10.94
N GLU A 66 3.47 -6.17 10.69
CA GLU A 66 3.82 -7.15 11.71
C GLU A 66 4.85 -8.14 11.16
N ASP A 67 6.06 -8.05 11.69
CA ASP A 67 7.18 -8.95 11.40
C ASP A 67 7.57 -9.74 12.66
N ASP A 68 6.61 -10.43 13.26
CA ASP A 68 6.85 -11.39 14.35
C ASP A 68 6.42 -12.80 13.91
N PRO A 69 7.36 -13.74 13.71
CA PRO A 69 7.05 -15.09 13.25
C PRO A 69 6.25 -15.93 14.26
N ASN A 70 6.13 -15.48 15.52
CA ASN A 70 5.36 -16.15 16.56
C ASN A 70 3.96 -15.58 16.72
N SER A 71 3.63 -14.48 16.04
CA SER A 71 2.30 -13.92 16.09
C SER A 71 1.29 -14.89 15.47
N THR A 72 0.06 -14.90 15.96
CA THR A 72 -1.00 -15.79 15.45
C THR A 72 -2.30 -15.02 15.38
N VAL A 73 -3.06 -15.20 14.32
CA VAL A 73 -4.44 -14.69 14.23
C VAL A 73 -5.43 -15.85 14.15
N GLU A 74 -6.55 -15.71 14.86
CA GLU A 74 -7.56 -16.75 15.05
C GLU A 74 -8.10 -17.34 13.73
N PHE A 75 -8.04 -16.56 12.64
CA PHE A 75 -8.56 -16.93 11.32
C PHE A 75 -7.46 -17.08 10.25
N GLU A 76 -6.20 -17.32 10.64
CA GLU A 76 -5.12 -17.55 9.68
C GLU A 76 -5.31 -18.87 8.93
N SER A 77 -5.50 -18.80 7.60
CA SER A 77 -5.63 -20.01 6.76
C SER A 77 -4.29 -20.74 6.56
N PHE A 78 -3.17 -20.00 6.69
CA PHE A 78 -1.82 -20.52 6.50
C PHE A 78 -0.91 -19.98 7.62
N PRO A 79 -0.73 -20.71 8.72
CA PRO A 79 0.13 -20.29 9.82
C PRO A 79 1.54 -19.96 9.34
N GLY A 80 2.04 -18.78 9.69
CA GLY A 80 3.41 -18.36 9.34
C GLY A 80 3.52 -17.48 8.10
N ALA A 81 2.43 -16.90 7.60
CA ALA A 81 2.45 -15.99 6.46
C ALA A 81 2.99 -14.61 6.87
N PHE A 82 4.30 -14.54 7.11
CA PHE A 82 5.02 -13.33 7.54
C PHE A 82 5.90 -12.73 6.42
N PRO A 83 6.09 -11.40 6.41
CA PRO A 83 5.46 -10.42 7.30
C PRO A 83 4.00 -10.20 6.91
N ARG A 84 3.19 -9.69 7.84
CA ARG A 84 1.88 -9.14 7.50
C ARG A 84 2.01 -7.65 7.25
N VAL A 85 1.59 -7.20 6.08
CA VAL A 85 1.63 -5.80 5.68
C VAL A 85 0.30 -5.41 5.03
N GLY A 86 -0.22 -4.23 5.35
CA GLY A 86 -1.48 -3.76 4.80
C GLY A 86 -1.96 -2.43 5.37
N PHE A 87 -3.25 -2.20 5.23
CA PHE A 87 -3.94 -0.98 5.66
C PHE A 87 -4.91 -1.34 6.79
N ASP A 88 -4.83 -0.60 7.90
CA ASP A 88 -5.85 -0.62 8.94
C ASP A 88 -6.71 0.64 8.80
N ILE A 89 -8.00 0.46 8.52
CA ILE A 89 -8.96 1.55 8.31
C ILE A 89 -9.85 1.62 9.54
N PHE A 90 -9.85 2.76 10.21
CA PHE A 90 -10.57 2.98 11.45
C PHE A 90 -11.46 4.21 11.36
N GLU A 91 -12.26 4.44 12.42
CA GLU A 91 -13.24 5.54 12.48
C GLU A 91 -14.32 5.51 11.39
N LEU A 92 -14.59 4.32 10.83
CA LEU A 92 -15.69 4.13 9.90
C LEU A 92 -17.00 4.72 10.48
N PRO A 93 -17.69 5.62 9.77
CA PRO A 93 -18.94 6.20 10.24
C PRO A 93 -19.95 5.08 10.53
N LYS A 94 -20.90 5.29 11.45
CA LYS A 94 -21.90 4.24 11.77
C LYS A 94 -23.16 4.29 10.92
N ASN A 95 -23.41 5.45 10.28
CA ASN A 95 -24.61 5.73 9.49
C ASN A 95 -24.21 6.04 8.05
N PHE A 96 -23.75 5.03 7.31
CA PHE A 96 -23.45 5.12 5.88
C PHE A 96 -24.29 4.12 5.11
N ASN A 97 -24.55 4.42 3.84
CA ASN A 97 -25.23 3.49 2.93
C ASN A 97 -24.24 2.73 2.04
N GLU A 98 -23.02 3.26 1.88
CA GLU A 98 -21.99 2.71 1.00
C GLU A 98 -20.60 3.06 1.54
N ILE A 99 -19.66 2.12 1.37
CA ILE A 99 -18.22 2.36 1.49
C ILE A 99 -17.62 1.97 0.14
N ALA A 100 -16.95 2.92 -0.50
CA ALA A 100 -16.16 2.68 -1.69
C ALA A 100 -14.68 2.79 -1.33
N ILE A 101 -13.95 1.68 -1.44
CA ILE A 101 -12.51 1.63 -1.23
C ILE A 101 -11.88 1.11 -2.52
N ASP A 102 -10.88 1.82 -3.02
CA ASP A 102 -10.04 1.38 -4.14
C ASP A 102 -8.66 1.01 -3.61
N VAL A 103 -8.31 -0.27 -3.72
CA VAL A 103 -6.98 -0.79 -3.42
C VAL A 103 -6.35 -1.26 -4.72
N GLN A 104 -5.17 -0.74 -5.01
CA GLN A 104 -4.45 -1.05 -6.23
C GLN A 104 -3.15 -1.76 -5.90
N PHE A 105 -2.88 -2.85 -6.61
CA PHE A 105 -1.66 -3.62 -6.53
C PHE A 105 -0.94 -3.56 -7.87
N PHE A 106 0.30 -3.06 -7.84
CA PHE A 106 1.18 -3.01 -8.99
C PHE A 106 2.33 -3.98 -8.76
N PHE A 107 2.76 -4.66 -9.81
CA PHE A 107 3.94 -5.54 -9.79
C PHE A 107 5.01 -4.87 -10.66
N PRO A 108 5.89 -4.02 -10.08
CA PRO A 108 6.73 -3.08 -10.82
C PRO A 108 7.73 -3.75 -11.77
N ASP A 109 8.13 -5.00 -11.50
CA ASP A 109 8.93 -5.81 -12.42
C ASP A 109 8.28 -5.97 -13.80
N THR A 110 6.95 -5.88 -13.86
CA THR A 110 6.18 -5.91 -15.11
C THR A 110 6.04 -4.54 -15.78
N LEU A 111 6.40 -3.46 -15.07
CA LEU A 111 6.23 -2.06 -15.48
C LEU A 111 7.56 -1.32 -15.72
N GLY A 112 8.69 -1.87 -15.25
CA GLY A 112 10.03 -1.30 -15.37
C GLY A 112 10.63 -0.98 -14.00
N GLY A 113 11.73 -1.64 -13.63
CA GLY A 113 12.30 -1.74 -12.27
C GLY A 113 12.76 -0.43 -11.61
N MET A 114 11.81 0.47 -11.35
CA MET A 114 11.96 1.71 -10.59
C MET A 114 11.98 1.45 -9.08
N GLY A 115 12.57 2.36 -8.31
CA GLY A 115 12.49 2.33 -6.85
C GLY A 115 11.13 2.81 -6.31
N PRO A 116 10.85 2.69 -5.00
CA PRO A 116 9.53 2.96 -4.43
C PRO A 116 9.00 4.38 -4.64
N GLN A 117 9.79 5.37 -4.27
CA GLN A 117 9.41 6.77 -4.44
C GLN A 117 9.28 7.13 -5.92
N ASP A 118 10.24 6.73 -6.76
CA ASP A 118 10.23 7.00 -8.19
C ASP A 118 8.99 6.41 -8.88
N PHE A 119 8.59 5.20 -8.51
CA PHE A 119 7.38 4.57 -9.04
C PHE A 119 6.11 5.32 -8.62
N TYR A 120 6.04 5.77 -7.37
CA TYR A 120 4.91 6.59 -6.93
C TYR A 120 4.85 7.91 -7.71
N ASP A 121 5.98 8.61 -7.84
CA ASP A 121 6.02 9.93 -8.47
C ASP A 121 5.73 9.90 -9.98
N ASN A 122 6.07 8.80 -10.66
CA ASN A 122 6.00 8.73 -12.13
C ASN A 122 4.87 7.84 -12.66
N GLU A 123 4.42 6.83 -11.90
CA GLU A 123 3.42 5.86 -12.37
C GLU A 123 2.17 5.85 -11.49
N ALA A 124 2.30 5.54 -10.20
CA ALA A 124 1.13 5.32 -9.37
C ALA A 124 0.43 6.64 -9.03
N GLY A 125 1.15 7.64 -8.54
CA GLY A 125 0.64 8.95 -8.14
C GLY A 125 0.14 9.82 -9.30
N THR A 126 0.45 9.45 -10.54
CA THR A 126 0.07 10.15 -11.77
C THR A 126 -1.15 9.49 -12.41
N PRO A 127 -2.38 10.00 -12.21
CA PRO A 127 -3.55 9.43 -12.86
C PRO A 127 -3.41 9.48 -14.39
N PRO A 128 -3.88 8.45 -15.13
CA PRO A 128 -3.78 8.44 -16.58
C PRO A 128 -4.54 9.63 -17.18
N LEU A 129 -3.95 10.29 -18.17
CA LEU A 129 -4.61 11.36 -18.90
C LEU A 129 -5.87 10.81 -19.61
N LEU A 130 -7.04 11.13 -19.06
CA LEU A 130 -8.31 10.77 -19.68
C LEU A 130 -8.48 11.57 -20.98
N THR A 131 -8.45 10.87 -22.11
CA THR A 131 -8.78 11.46 -23.41
C THR A 131 -10.24 11.16 -23.72
N VAL A 132 -11.11 12.17 -23.60
CA VAL A 132 -12.53 12.03 -23.98
C VAL A 132 -12.64 12.21 -25.50
N ASN A 133 -12.84 11.11 -26.22
CA ASN A 133 -13.18 11.16 -27.63
C ASN A 133 -14.68 11.33 -27.81
N ASN A 134 -15.12 12.51 -28.24
CA ASN A 134 -16.52 12.72 -28.64
C ASN A 134 -16.83 11.90 -29.89
N ILE A 135 -17.55 10.79 -29.72
CA ILE A 135 -18.10 10.04 -30.83
C ILE A 135 -19.34 10.80 -31.30
N ALA A 136 -19.19 11.62 -32.35
CA ALA A 136 -20.31 12.28 -32.98
C ALA A 136 -21.35 11.21 -33.38
N GLN A 137 -22.59 11.36 -32.89
CA GLN A 137 -23.70 10.50 -33.26
C GLN A 137 -23.84 10.53 -34.79
N ARG A 138 -23.68 9.36 -35.43
CA ARG A 138 -24.02 9.22 -36.85
C ARG A 138 -25.51 9.48 -36.99
N GLN A 139 -25.86 10.56 -37.70
CA GLN A 139 -27.22 10.85 -38.16
C GLN A 139 -27.69 9.78 -39.16
#